data_AF-A0A946JYF3-F1
#
_entry.id   AF-A0A946JYF3-F1
#
_cell.length_a   1.000
_cell.length_b   1.000
_cell.length_c   1.000
_cell.angle_alpha   90.00
_cell.angle_beta   90.00
_cell.angle_gamma   90.00
#
_symmetry.space_group_name_H-M   'P 1'
#
loop_
_entity.id
_entity.type
_entity.pdbx_description
1 polymer ?
#
loop_
_entity_poly.entity_id
_entity_poly.type
_entity_poly.pdbx_seq_one_letter_code
_entity_poly.pdbx_strand_id
1 'polypeptide(L)' 'MFSFFRSSPEKKVRKRYLAKLEEAMQAQRNGKIREYSFLTAEAEALREELEALNGAPLR' A
#
# COMPACT_ATOMS: atom_id res chain seq x y z
N MET A 1 17.62 -20.23 -15.22
CA MET A 1 17.01 -19.21 -16.11
C MET A 1 15.98 -18.41 -15.31
N PHE A 2 16.42 -17.37 -14.62
CA PHE A 2 15.57 -16.58 -13.72
C PHE A 2 15.32 -15.19 -14.30
N SER A 3 14.26 -15.06 -15.10
CA SER A 3 13.73 -13.78 -15.56
C SER A 3 13.04 -13.04 -14.41
N PHE A 4 13.79 -12.55 -13.42
CA PHE A 4 13.25 -11.89 -12.22
C PHE A 4 13.41 -10.35 -12.19
N PHE A 5 13.74 -9.71 -13.31
CA PHE A 5 13.98 -8.25 -13.35
C PHE A 5 12.94 -7.41 -14.11
N ARG A 6 11.70 -7.86 -14.22
CA ARG A 6 10.56 -6.94 -14.35
C ARG A 6 9.86 -6.83 -13.00
N SER A 7 10.52 -6.18 -12.05
CA SER A 7 9.80 -5.58 -10.92
C SER A 7 8.97 -4.44 -11.50
N SER A 8 7.76 -4.76 -11.96
CA SER A 8 6.78 -3.76 -12.37
C SER A 8 6.69 -2.73 -11.24
N PRO A 9 6.80 -1.42 -11.52
CA PRO A 9 6.69 -0.38 -10.50
C PRO A 9 5.41 -0.54 -9.65
N GLU A 10 4.34 -1.02 -10.28
CA GLU A 10 3.12 -1.52 -9.64
C GLU A 10 3.39 -2.46 -8.45
N LYS A 11 4.18 -3.52 -8.62
CA LYS A 11 4.47 -4.49 -7.54
C LYS A 11 5.20 -3.85 -6.36
N LYS A 12 6.02 -2.83 -6.61
CA LYS A 12 6.70 -2.07 -5.55
C LYS A 12 5.71 -1.23 -4.76
N VAL A 13 4.85 -0.49 -5.46
CA VAL A 13 3.80 0.34 -4.84
C VAL A 13 2.82 -0.54 -4.06
N ARG A 14 2.37 -1.66 -4.64
CA ARG A 14 1.51 -2.63 -3.97
C ARG A 14 2.12 -3.19 -2.68
N LYS A 15 3.42 -3.49 -2.68
CA LYS A 15 4.11 -3.97 -1.48
C LYS A 15 4.13 -2.89 -0.38
N ARG A 16 4.37 -1.63 -0.74
CA ARG A 16 4.32 -0.51 0.21
C ARG A 16 2.92 -0.29 0.75
N TYR A 17 1.90 -0.35 -0.10
CA TYR A 17 0.50 -0.26 0.30
C TYR A 17 0.13 -1.32 1.34
N LEU A 18 0.48 -2.58 1.09
CA LEU A 18 0.23 -3.67 2.04
C LEU A 18 0.97 -3.50 3.37
N ALA A 19 2.22 -3.03 3.33
CA ALA A 19 2.98 -2.75 4.55
C ALA A 19 2.31 -1.63 5.38
N LYS A 20 1.83 -0.57 4.72
CA LYS A 20 1.12 0.54 5.39
C LYS A 20 -0.21 0.10 5.99
N LEU A 21 -0.96 -0.76 5.30
CA LEU A 21 -2.16 -1.37 5.87
C LEU A 21 -1.86 -2.24 7.09
N GLU A 22 -0.77 -3.02 7.06
CA GLU A 22 -0.36 -3.83 8.20
C GLU A 22 0.02 -2.96 9.41
N GLU A 23 0.82 -1.91 9.19
CA GLU A 23 1.13 -0.89 10.20
C GLU A 23 -0.14 -0.26 10.76
N ALA A 24 -1.09 0.12 9.89
CA ALA A 24 -2.37 0.70 10.29
C ALA A 24 -3.19 -0.27 11.15
N MET A 25 -3.28 -1.55 10.78
CA MET A 25 -3.97 -2.57 11.57
C MET A 25 -3.34 -2.74 12.96
N GLN A 26 -2.00 -2.74 13.04
CA GLN A 26 -1.31 -2.81 14.31
C GLN A 26 -1.56 -1.54 15.16
N ALA A 27 -1.52 -0.36 14.54
CA ALA A 27 -1.83 0.91 15.21
C ALA A 27 -3.28 0.92 15.75
N GLN A 28 -4.24 0.46 14.95
CA GLN A 28 -5.64 0.32 15.36
C GLN A 28 -5.79 -0.64 16.55
N ARG A 29 -5.16 -1.83 16.48
CA ARG A 29 -5.20 -2.83 17.56
C ARG A 29 -4.57 -2.32 18.85
N ASN A 30 -3.56 -1.47 18.75
CA ASN A 30 -2.89 -0.84 19.88
C ASN A 30 -3.59 0.44 20.38
N GLY A 31 -4.75 0.81 19.81
CA GLY A 31 -5.52 1.99 20.19
C GLY A 31 -4.90 3.32 19.75
N LYS A 32 -3.92 3.30 18.83
CA LYS A 32 -3.23 4.48 18.33
C LYS A 32 -4.01 5.13 17.18
N ILE A 33 -5.15 5.72 17.50
CA ILE A 33 -6.09 6.24 16.49
C ILE A 33 -5.49 7.30 15.57
N ARG A 34 -4.66 8.22 16.11
CA ARG A 34 -3.98 9.23 15.28
C ARG A 34 -3.04 8.58 14.27
N GLU A 35 -2.20 7.66 14.74
CA GLU A 35 -1.23 6.94 13.91
C GLU A 35 -1.95 6.09 12.85
N TYR A 36 -3.02 5.40 13.25
CA TYR A 36 -3.91 4.71 12.32
C TYR A 36 -4.39 5.63 11.20
N SER A 37 -4.99 6.79 11.52
CA SER A 37 -5.50 7.74 10.53
C SER A 37 -4.43 8.21 9.54
N PHE A 38 -3.21 8.47 10.00
CA PHE A 38 -2.10 8.84 9.12
C PHE A 38 -1.69 7.67 8.22
N LEU A 39 -1.55 6.47 8.77
CA LEU A 39 -1.15 5.28 8.03
C LEU A 39 -2.19 4.85 6.99
N THR A 40 -3.49 4.96 7.29
CA THR A 40 -4.53 4.73 6.28
C THR A 40 -4.52 5.78 5.19
N ALA A 41 -4.31 7.06 5.49
CA ALA A 41 -4.18 8.09 4.47
C ALA A 41 -2.96 7.86 3.55
N GLU A 42 -1.81 7.45 4.11
CA GLU A 42 -0.64 7.06 3.32
C GLU A 42 -0.93 5.82 2.45
N ALA A 43 -1.66 4.84 2.98
CA ALA A 43 -2.08 3.67 2.22
C ALA A 43 -3.02 4.06 1.06
N GLU A 44 -3.97 4.98 1.28
CA GLU A 44 -4.85 5.49 0.22
C GLU A 44 -4.08 6.18 -0.90
N ALA A 45 -3.11 7.05 -0.57
CA ALA A 45 -2.26 7.68 -1.57
C ALA A 45 -1.49 6.65 -2.42
N LEU A 46 -0.95 5.61 -1.79
CA LEU A 46 -0.29 4.50 -2.50
C LEU A 46 -1.28 3.69 -3.35
N ARG A 47 -2.55 3.58 -2.94
CA ARG A 47 -3.59 2.92 -3.72
C ARG A 47 -3.90 3.71 -4.98
N GLU A 48 -4.03 5.03 -4.88
CA GLU A 48 -4.24 5.91 -6.03
C GLU A 48 -3.07 5.86 -7.01
N GLU A 49 -1.82 5.87 -6.52
CA GLU A 49 -0.63 5.65 -7.35
C GLU A 49 -0.69 4.29 -8.07
N LEU A 50 -1.13 3.25 -7.37
CA LEU A 50 -1.24 1.90 -7.91
C LEU A 50 -2.33 1.81 -8.98
N GLU A 51 -3.48 2.45 -8.76
CA GLU A 51 -4.57 2.54 -9.73
C GLU A 51 -4.15 3.32 -10.98
N ALA A 52 -3.40 4.42 -10.82
CA ALA A 52 -2.84 5.18 -11.94
C ALA A 52 -1.85 4.35 -12.77
N LEU A 53 -1.07 3.49 -12.13
CA LEU A 53 -0.14 2.57 -12.81
C LEU A 53 -0.87 1.41 -13.52
N ASN A 54 -1.98 0.93 -12.95
CA ASN A 54 -2.74 -0.21 -13.48
C ASN A 54 -3.85 0.18 -14.47
N GLY A 55 -4.23 1.47 -14.53
CA GLY A 55 -5.34 1.94 -15.37
C GLY A 55 -6.69 1.34 -14.99
N ALA A 56 -6.80 0.71 -13.81
CA ALA A 56 -7.99 0.02 -13.35
C ALA A 56 -8.17 0.22 -11.84
N PRO A 57 -9.39 0.53 -11.36
CA PRO A 57 -9.67 0.64 -9.94
C PRO A 57 -9.52 -0.72 -9.27
N LEU A 58 -8.81 -0.76 -8.14
CA LEU A 58 -8.76 -1.94 -7.27
C LEU A 58 -10.12 -2.06 -6.57
N ARG A 59 -11.03 -2.84 -7.17
CA ARG A 59 -12.32 -3.20 -6.57
C ARG A 59 -12.17 -4.22 -5.44
#